data_AF-A0A7K7LSZ1-F1
#
_entry.id   AF-A0A7K7LSZ1-F1
#
_cell.length_a   1.000
_cell.length_b   1.000
_cell.length_c   1.000
_cell.angle_alpha   90.00
_cell.angle_beta   90.00
_cell.angle_gamma   90.00
#
_symmetry.space_group_name_H-M   'P 1'
#
loop_
_entity.id
_entity.type
_entity.pdbx_description
1 polymer ?
#
loop_
_entity_poly.entity_id
_entity_poly.type
_entity_poly.pdbx_seq_one_letter_code
_entity_poly.pdbx_strand_id
1 'polypeptide(L)'
;DRLLLLLQSFTGYAETLLSGRAVPPARGLGPCMSAGLTARTFWSTMLKLGAFCQQLRDEVGHLGTNPTPPSAPQAEKYQEHLKRFLPDVPEASQSTSVCLCPSARVLGSSGSSQLRAGPSLAQSTCSVSTQTPGSPLGSCDTCSSAQASLHEVGRAITSICQSQNIPSALSKFQEVLEDSAGRRNLSAKDMSYWASEQSKDLSQINKHLQGLLQQVNPLKAELEETGKLNKKLQKQVEDFSRKLQAEKDTQAQQQRKAEQSLKAKDKEHSEAVARLERDKDELRRGTELFLPLPSGCVFTELSKTTLLEMMTTMVARSQVLELEEKVQVLTGQRNSLDQELSVTSTQLEKEKVRVESMSRHEESLQAKQRTLLQQLDSLDQEREELQASLEEAEEDKARLAKQLEQSQEQSGKQLQAQQLQANTSRLEEQARELRERERLLVFFPDLHVPTEMQFESSGNLTEDMESQLQANSIRIEVLQRENTQLEALLAKVKAAAEQGMLK
;
A
#
# COMPACT_ATOMS: atom_id res chain seq x y z
N ASP A 1 -21.39 -2.84 -29.51
CA ASP A 1 -22.15 -1.62 -29.88
C ASP A 1 -22.56 -0.78 -28.67
N ARG A 2 -23.61 -1.14 -27.89
CA ARG A 2 -24.10 -0.31 -26.77
C ARG A 2 -23.01 0.19 -25.80
N LEU A 3 -22.05 -0.66 -25.44
CA LEU A 3 -20.90 -0.27 -24.59
C LEU A 3 -19.96 0.74 -25.27
N LEU A 4 -19.74 0.64 -26.59
CA LEU A 4 -18.89 1.57 -27.32
C LEU A 4 -19.53 2.96 -27.44
N LEU A 5 -20.85 3.00 -27.65
CA LEU A 5 -21.63 4.25 -27.61
C LEU A 5 -21.54 4.91 -26.23
N LEU A 6 -21.63 4.13 -25.15
CA LEU A 6 -21.48 4.63 -23.78
C LEU A 6 -20.09 5.19 -23.51
N LEU A 7 -19.03 4.46 -23.92
CA LEU A 7 -17.64 4.90 -23.80
C LEU A 7 -17.40 6.19 -24.60
N GLN A 8 -17.95 6.30 -25.82
CA GLN A 8 -17.86 7.52 -26.64
C GLN A 8 -18.60 8.71 -26.02
N SER A 9 -19.81 8.51 -25.48
CA SER A 9 -20.57 9.60 -24.84
C SER A 9 -19.91 10.10 -23.56
N PHE A 10 -19.35 9.21 -22.73
CA PHE A 10 -18.56 9.61 -21.57
C PHE A 10 -17.22 10.28 -21.96
N THR A 11 -16.56 9.82 -23.02
CA THR A 11 -15.32 10.45 -23.53
C THR A 11 -15.59 11.90 -23.94
N GLY A 12 -16.62 12.14 -24.76
CA GLY A 12 -17.00 13.50 -25.19
C GLY A 12 -17.48 14.41 -24.03
N TYR A 13 -18.16 13.84 -23.02
CA TYR A 13 -18.53 14.59 -21.81
C TYR A 13 -17.30 15.01 -21.00
N ALA A 14 -16.36 14.09 -20.76
CA ALA A 14 -15.12 14.36 -20.04
C ALA A 14 -14.20 15.34 -20.80
N GLU A 15 -14.12 15.25 -22.13
CA GLU A 15 -13.41 16.22 -22.97
C GLU A 15 -14.05 17.62 -22.91
N THR A 16 -15.38 17.70 -22.81
CA THR A 16 -16.10 18.97 -22.63
C THR A 16 -15.81 19.61 -21.27
N LEU A 17 -15.73 18.80 -20.20
CA LEU A 17 -15.32 19.27 -18.87
C LEU A 17 -13.87 19.77 -18.87
N LEU A 18 -12.94 18.98 -19.42
CA LEU A 18 -11.51 19.30 -19.48
C LEU A 18 -11.19 20.54 -20.32
N SER A 19 -11.97 20.80 -21.37
CA SER A 19 -11.69 21.88 -22.33
C SER A 19 -12.22 23.26 -21.89
N GLY A 20 -13.02 23.34 -20.80
CA GLY A 20 -13.59 24.58 -20.27
C GLY A 20 -14.53 25.37 -21.21
N ARG A 21 -14.74 24.89 -22.44
CA ARG A 21 -15.40 25.62 -23.53
C ARG A 21 -16.48 24.75 -24.16
N ALA A 22 -17.72 25.25 -24.15
CA ALA A 22 -18.85 24.64 -24.85
C ALA A 22 -18.71 24.81 -26.38
N VAL A 23 -17.83 24.00 -26.98
CA VAL A 23 -17.80 23.78 -28.43
C VAL A 23 -18.87 22.72 -28.76
N PRO A 24 -19.72 22.89 -29.78
CA PRO A 24 -20.66 21.86 -30.18
C PRO A 24 -19.92 20.56 -30.56
N PRO A 25 -20.47 19.37 -30.28
CA PRO A 25 -19.82 18.11 -30.65
C PRO A 25 -19.58 18.07 -32.17
N ALA A 26 -18.34 17.80 -32.56
CA ALA A 26 -17.94 17.77 -33.97
C ALA A 26 -18.83 16.79 -34.75
N ARG A 27 -19.48 17.29 -35.81
CA ARG A 27 -20.61 16.62 -36.45
C ARG A 27 -20.19 15.30 -37.14
N GLY A 28 -20.49 14.19 -36.49
CA GLY A 28 -20.57 12.86 -37.13
C GLY A 28 -19.24 12.15 -37.38
N LEU A 29 -18.57 11.69 -36.31
CA LEU A 29 -17.53 10.68 -36.43
C LEU A 29 -18.13 9.36 -36.95
N GLY A 30 -17.63 8.89 -38.10
CA GLY A 30 -18.25 7.81 -38.88
C GLY A 30 -18.11 6.40 -38.28
N PRO A 31 -18.88 5.42 -38.80
CA PRO A 31 -19.04 4.09 -38.20
C PRO A 31 -17.87 3.13 -38.50
N CYS A 32 -16.67 3.42 -38.02
CA CYS A 32 -15.51 2.51 -38.07
C CYS A 32 -14.43 2.75 -36.98
N MET A 33 -14.81 3.18 -35.77
CA MET A 33 -13.89 3.17 -34.63
C MET A 33 -13.70 1.74 -34.10
N SER A 34 -12.47 1.24 -34.06
CA SER A 34 -12.19 -0.08 -33.49
C SER A 34 -12.42 -0.08 -31.97
N ALA A 35 -12.92 -1.20 -31.42
CA ALA A 35 -13.28 -1.28 -30.02
C ALA A 35 -12.11 -0.96 -29.07
N GLY A 36 -10.89 -1.38 -29.44
CA GLY A 36 -9.67 -1.08 -28.70
C GLY A 36 -9.28 0.41 -28.75
N LEU A 37 -9.50 1.10 -29.88
CA LEU A 37 -9.24 2.53 -29.98
C LEU A 37 -10.21 3.34 -29.11
N THR A 38 -11.52 3.04 -29.17
CA THR A 38 -12.54 3.67 -28.32
C THR A 38 -12.27 3.43 -26.82
N ALA A 39 -11.83 2.23 -26.43
CA ALA A 39 -11.46 1.96 -25.05
C ALA A 39 -10.19 2.74 -24.63
N ARG A 40 -9.18 2.82 -25.50
CA ARG A 40 -7.94 3.59 -25.25
C ARG A 40 -8.21 5.09 -25.12
N THR A 41 -9.06 5.67 -25.97
CA THR A 41 -9.43 7.09 -25.86
C THR A 41 -10.19 7.37 -24.57
N PHE A 42 -11.18 6.53 -24.22
CA PHE A 42 -11.90 6.65 -22.96
C PHE A 42 -10.97 6.65 -21.75
N TRP A 43 -10.09 5.65 -21.62
CA TRP A 43 -9.18 5.58 -20.47
C TRP A 43 -8.16 6.72 -20.45
N SER A 44 -7.63 7.14 -21.60
CA SER A 44 -6.74 8.31 -21.68
C SER A 44 -7.42 9.60 -21.23
N THR A 45 -8.68 9.81 -21.62
CA THR A 45 -9.47 10.99 -21.22
C THR A 45 -9.88 10.90 -19.73
N MET A 46 -10.23 9.73 -19.21
CA MET A 46 -10.51 9.53 -17.79
C MET A 46 -9.27 9.77 -16.90
N LEU A 47 -8.08 9.38 -17.35
CA LEU A 47 -6.82 9.68 -16.63
C LEU A 47 -6.54 11.19 -16.58
N LYS A 48 -6.76 11.91 -17.68
CA LYS A 48 -6.66 13.38 -17.72
C LYS A 48 -7.67 14.05 -16.79
N LEU A 49 -8.91 13.56 -16.75
CA LEU A 49 -9.93 14.04 -15.82
C LEU A 49 -9.55 13.75 -14.35
N GLY A 50 -8.95 12.59 -14.08
CA GLY A 50 -8.39 12.26 -12.76
C GLY A 50 -7.29 13.23 -12.32
N ALA A 51 -6.34 13.54 -13.20
CA ALA A 51 -5.27 14.52 -12.94
C ALA A 51 -5.83 15.94 -12.71
N PHE A 52 -6.80 16.37 -13.51
CA PHE A 52 -7.48 17.66 -13.33
C PHE A 52 -8.22 17.74 -11.97
N CYS A 53 -8.92 16.67 -11.57
CA CYS A 53 -9.54 16.57 -10.26
C CYS A 53 -8.54 16.43 -9.10
N GLN A 54 -7.29 16.03 -9.35
CA GLN A 54 -6.21 16.06 -8.37
C GLN A 54 -5.72 17.49 -8.18
N GLN A 55 -5.35 18.17 -9.26
CA GLN A 55 -4.89 19.57 -9.24
C GLN A 55 -5.90 20.51 -8.53
N LEU A 56 -7.21 20.35 -8.79
CA LEU A 56 -8.25 21.14 -8.11
C LEU A 56 -8.35 20.88 -6.59
N ARG A 57 -7.94 19.71 -6.09
CA ARG A 57 -7.84 19.46 -4.64
C ARG A 57 -6.61 20.15 -4.05
N ASP A 58 -5.50 20.10 -4.77
CA ASP A 58 -4.22 20.64 -4.31
C ASP A 58 -4.26 22.19 -4.28
N GLU A 59 -4.93 22.83 -5.26
CA GLU A 59 -5.24 24.27 -5.24
C GLU A 59 -6.15 24.67 -4.06
N VAL A 60 -7.18 23.88 -3.75
CA VAL A 60 -8.06 24.13 -2.59
C VAL A 60 -7.35 23.93 -1.25
N GLY A 61 -6.38 23.02 -1.19
CA GLY A 61 -5.56 22.79 0.01
C GLY A 61 -4.69 23.99 0.42
N HIS A 62 -4.33 24.87 -0.53
CA HIS A 62 -3.42 25.98 -0.29
C HIS A 62 -4.05 27.26 0.28
N LEU A 63 -5.38 27.38 0.37
CA LEU A 63 -6.07 28.55 0.96
C LEU A 63 -6.25 28.48 2.49
N GLY A 64 -5.52 27.59 3.18
CA GLY A 64 -5.66 27.33 4.62
C GLY A 64 -5.07 28.37 5.60
N THR A 65 -4.51 29.49 5.13
CA THR A 65 -3.84 30.51 5.98
C THR A 65 -4.19 31.95 5.59
N ASN A 66 -4.26 32.82 6.60
CA ASN A 66 -4.98 34.11 6.55
C ASN A 66 -4.18 35.30 5.93
N PRO A 67 -4.85 36.43 5.58
CA PRO A 67 -4.49 37.19 4.37
C PRO A 67 -3.85 38.57 4.57
N THR A 68 -3.29 39.11 3.48
CA THR A 68 -3.20 40.56 3.16
C THR A 68 -3.12 40.70 1.62
N PRO A 69 -3.85 41.64 0.97
CA PRO A 69 -4.04 41.64 -0.49
C PRO A 69 -2.94 42.39 -1.27
N PRO A 70 -2.84 42.17 -2.60
CA PRO A 70 -3.35 43.23 -3.48
C PRO A 70 -4.14 42.76 -4.73
N SER A 71 -5.07 43.62 -5.15
CA SER A 71 -5.56 43.85 -6.53
C SER A 71 -5.94 42.67 -7.44
N ALA A 72 -7.25 42.43 -7.54
CA ALA A 72 -7.92 41.81 -8.70
C ALA A 72 -7.84 42.76 -9.95
N PRO A 73 -8.24 42.38 -11.20
CA PRO A 73 -9.39 41.53 -11.52
C PRO A 73 -9.30 40.60 -12.76
N GLN A 74 -9.36 39.27 -12.57
CA GLN A 74 -9.95 38.30 -13.54
C GLN A 74 -10.46 37.03 -12.82
N ALA A 75 -11.51 37.15 -11.99
CA ALA A 75 -11.98 36.04 -11.13
C ALA A 75 -13.50 35.72 -11.21
N GLU A 76 -14.29 36.40 -12.05
CA GLU A 76 -15.76 36.25 -12.05
C GLU A 76 -16.30 35.14 -12.98
N LYS A 77 -15.48 34.52 -13.83
CA LYS A 77 -15.99 33.71 -14.97
C LYS A 77 -16.05 32.19 -14.80
N TYR A 78 -15.59 31.64 -13.68
CA TYR A 78 -15.53 30.19 -13.49
C TYR A 78 -16.57 29.62 -12.52
N GLN A 79 -17.14 30.44 -11.63
CA GLN A 79 -18.04 29.94 -10.57
C GLN A 79 -19.51 29.77 -11.00
N GLU A 80 -19.96 30.43 -12.08
CA GLU A 80 -21.33 30.25 -12.61
C GLU A 80 -21.56 28.86 -13.25
N HIS A 81 -20.51 28.23 -13.78
CA HIS A 81 -20.64 27.05 -14.64
C HIS A 81 -21.05 25.76 -13.91
N LEU A 82 -20.78 25.64 -12.61
CA LEU A 82 -21.17 24.45 -11.83
C LEU A 82 -22.68 24.39 -11.52
N LYS A 83 -23.40 25.53 -11.52
CA LYS A 83 -24.81 25.59 -11.06
C LYS A 83 -25.85 25.19 -12.12
N ARG A 84 -25.45 24.80 -13.33
CA ARG A 84 -26.39 24.59 -14.47
C ARG A 84 -26.72 23.12 -14.80
N PHE A 85 -26.16 22.14 -14.07
CA PHE A 85 -26.18 20.73 -14.51
C PHE A 85 -26.62 19.67 -13.47
N LEU A 86 -27.27 20.05 -12.37
CA LEU A 86 -28.07 19.10 -11.58
C LEU A 86 -29.55 19.22 -11.97
N PRO A 87 -30.26 18.10 -12.25
CA PRO A 87 -31.71 18.09 -12.35
C PRO A 87 -32.36 18.28 -10.98
N ASP A 88 -33.35 19.16 -10.90
CA ASP A 88 -34.13 19.44 -9.70
C ASP A 88 -35.33 18.47 -9.61
N VAL A 89 -35.52 17.80 -8.46
CA VAL A 89 -36.64 16.87 -8.20
C VAL A 89 -37.06 17.00 -6.73
N PRO A 90 -38.37 17.10 -6.40
CA PRO A 90 -38.79 17.92 -5.25
C PRO A 90 -38.73 17.25 -3.89
N GLU A 91 -38.72 18.09 -2.84
CA GLU A 91 -38.99 17.69 -1.46
C GLU A 91 -40.38 17.05 -1.30
N ALA A 92 -40.46 16.02 -0.45
CA ALA A 92 -41.72 15.48 0.06
C ALA A 92 -41.81 15.75 1.56
N SER A 93 -42.88 16.42 1.98
CA SER A 93 -43.04 17.01 3.31
C SER A 93 -43.17 16.01 4.46
N GLN A 94 -42.61 16.41 5.62
CA GLN A 94 -43.13 16.18 6.98
C GLN A 94 -43.51 14.75 7.42
N SER A 95 -42.84 14.27 8.47
CA SER A 95 -43.55 13.64 9.61
C SER A 95 -42.75 13.68 10.90
N THR A 96 -43.30 14.38 11.91
CA THR A 96 -42.86 14.30 13.30
C THR A 96 -43.24 12.93 13.87
N SER A 97 -42.34 12.25 14.59
CA SER A 97 -42.71 11.05 15.36
C SER A 97 -41.93 10.97 16.67
N VAL A 98 -42.61 10.51 17.72
CA VAL A 98 -42.11 10.49 19.10
C VAL A 98 -41.42 9.16 19.39
N CYS A 99 -40.24 9.21 19.99
CA CYS A 99 -39.50 7.99 20.37
C CYS A 99 -40.15 7.31 21.58
N LEU A 100 -40.71 6.11 21.39
CA LEU A 100 -41.27 5.26 22.43
C LEU A 100 -40.44 3.97 22.53
N CYS A 101 -39.76 3.76 23.65
CA CYS A 101 -38.98 2.55 23.92
C CYS A 101 -39.85 1.45 24.54
N PRO A 102 -39.97 0.25 23.95
CA PRO A 102 -40.61 -0.89 24.60
C PRO A 102 -39.70 -1.48 25.68
N SER A 103 -40.23 -1.73 26.88
CA SER A 103 -39.49 -2.41 27.95
C SER A 103 -39.52 -3.92 27.75
N ALA A 104 -38.36 -4.53 27.50
CA ALA A 104 -38.21 -5.98 27.33
C ALA A 104 -38.03 -6.69 28.69
N ARG A 105 -38.94 -7.59 29.02
CA ARG A 105 -38.84 -8.45 30.21
C ARG A 105 -37.88 -9.62 29.95
N VAL A 106 -36.90 -9.82 30.80
CA VAL A 106 -36.09 -11.05 30.82
C VAL A 106 -36.80 -12.10 31.67
N LEU A 107 -37.12 -13.25 31.08
CA LEU A 107 -37.51 -14.46 31.81
C LEU A 107 -36.27 -15.34 31.99
N GLY A 108 -36.03 -15.83 33.20
CA GLY A 108 -34.83 -16.61 33.51
C GLY A 108 -34.87 -18.05 32.99
N SER A 109 -33.69 -18.64 32.79
CA SER A 109 -33.51 -20.09 32.65
C SER A 109 -32.98 -20.66 33.98
N SER A 110 -33.32 -21.91 34.28
CA SER A 110 -33.04 -22.56 35.57
C SER A 110 -31.99 -23.67 35.44
N GLY A 111 -31.05 -23.73 36.39
CA GLY A 111 -29.99 -24.73 36.44
C GLY A 111 -29.55 -24.98 37.89
N SER A 112 -30.06 -26.05 38.49
CA SER A 112 -29.91 -26.33 39.93
C SER A 112 -28.56 -26.96 40.29
N SER A 113 -27.95 -26.48 41.38
CA SER A 113 -27.56 -27.36 42.49
C SER A 113 -27.25 -26.54 43.76
N GLN A 114 -27.43 -27.16 44.92
CA GLN A 114 -27.35 -26.51 46.24
C GLN A 114 -25.98 -26.70 46.88
N LEU A 115 -25.58 -25.75 47.74
CA LEU A 115 -25.14 -26.06 49.10
C LEU A 115 -25.42 -24.87 50.03
N ARG A 116 -25.42 -25.11 51.35
CA ARG A 116 -26.11 -24.25 52.35
C ARG A 116 -25.13 -23.63 53.35
N ALA A 117 -25.18 -22.31 53.48
CA ALA A 117 -24.69 -21.55 54.64
C ALA A 117 -25.79 -20.58 55.14
N GLY A 118 -25.78 -20.23 56.42
CA GLY A 118 -26.90 -19.53 57.08
C GLY A 118 -26.94 -18.01 56.88
N PRO A 119 -28.11 -17.36 57.05
CA PRO A 119 -28.25 -15.92 56.94
C PRO A 119 -27.78 -15.19 58.21
N SER A 120 -26.83 -14.27 58.08
CA SER A 120 -26.55 -13.28 59.12
C SER A 120 -27.42 -12.04 58.87
N LEU A 121 -28.39 -11.81 59.75
CA LEU A 121 -29.25 -10.62 59.73
C LEU A 121 -28.49 -9.42 60.30
N ALA A 122 -27.53 -8.88 59.53
CA ALA A 122 -26.92 -7.59 59.83
C ALA A 122 -27.99 -6.50 59.72
N GLN A 123 -28.26 -5.80 60.82
CA GLN A 123 -29.32 -4.80 60.90
C GLN A 123 -29.02 -3.60 60.00
N SER A 124 -30.05 -3.09 59.32
CA SER A 124 -29.99 -1.80 58.63
C SER A 124 -29.95 -0.66 59.65
N THR A 125 -28.79 -0.42 60.27
CA THR A 125 -28.56 0.77 61.10
C THR A 125 -28.54 2.01 60.22
N CYS A 126 -29.72 2.58 59.98
CA CYS A 126 -29.87 3.93 59.46
C CYS A 126 -29.35 4.92 60.49
N SER A 127 -28.03 5.15 60.48
CA SER A 127 -27.35 6.10 61.34
C SER A 127 -27.68 7.53 60.90
N VAL A 128 -28.87 8.00 61.32
CA VAL A 128 -29.26 9.42 61.24
C VAL A 128 -28.34 10.19 62.18
N SER A 129 -27.19 10.63 61.66
CA SER A 129 -26.25 11.44 62.42
C SER A 129 -26.86 12.82 62.68
N THR A 130 -27.21 13.06 63.94
CA THR A 130 -27.67 14.37 64.42
C THR A 130 -26.54 15.39 64.28
N GLN A 131 -26.67 16.32 63.34
CA GLN A 131 -25.65 17.33 63.08
C GLN A 131 -25.53 18.31 64.25
N THR A 132 -24.41 18.25 64.97
CA THR A 132 -23.95 19.37 65.80
C THR A 132 -23.39 20.45 64.88
N PRO A 133 -23.80 21.73 64.99
CA PRO A 133 -23.31 22.80 64.12
C PRO A 133 -21.89 23.24 64.52
N GLY A 134 -20.89 22.45 64.14
CA GLY A 134 -19.48 22.73 64.49
C GLY A 134 -18.40 21.85 63.84
N SER A 135 -18.74 20.84 63.03
CA SER A 135 -17.74 20.00 62.35
C SER A 135 -17.47 20.48 60.92
N PRO A 136 -16.20 20.55 60.47
CA PRO A 136 -15.89 20.88 59.07
C PRO A 136 -16.39 19.78 58.12
N LEU A 137 -16.90 20.18 56.95
CA LEU A 137 -17.45 19.29 55.93
C LEU A 137 -16.35 18.56 55.13
N GLY A 138 -15.61 17.68 55.81
CA GLY A 138 -14.71 16.73 55.17
C GLY A 138 -15.47 15.69 54.35
N SER A 139 -14.93 15.34 53.18
CA SER A 139 -15.40 14.20 52.39
C SER A 139 -15.02 12.89 53.10
N CYS A 140 -15.98 11.96 53.22
CA CYS A 140 -15.69 10.60 53.67
C CYS A 140 -14.70 9.91 52.71
N ASP A 141 -13.74 9.15 53.24
CA ASP A 141 -12.69 8.48 52.46
C ASP A 141 -13.26 7.58 51.35
N THR A 142 -14.37 6.89 51.62
CA THR A 142 -15.09 6.09 50.63
C THR A 142 -15.60 6.94 49.46
N CYS A 143 -16.06 8.17 49.72
CA CYS A 143 -16.50 9.10 48.69
C CYS A 143 -15.32 9.68 47.91
N SER A 144 -14.22 10.05 48.59
CA SER A 144 -13.01 10.54 47.91
C SER A 144 -12.34 9.45 47.06
N SER A 145 -12.32 8.20 47.53
CA SER A 145 -11.86 7.04 46.75
C SER A 145 -12.74 6.80 45.52
N ALA A 146 -14.08 6.81 45.66
CA ALA A 146 -15.00 6.67 44.54
C ALA A 146 -14.87 7.82 43.52
N GLN A 147 -14.64 9.06 43.96
CA GLN A 147 -14.38 10.20 43.07
C GLN A 147 -13.02 10.10 42.37
N ALA A 148 -11.97 9.63 43.06
CA ALA A 148 -10.66 9.37 42.44
C ALA A 148 -10.76 8.33 41.32
N SER A 149 -11.47 7.21 41.54
CA SER A 149 -11.74 6.21 40.50
C SER A 149 -12.59 6.76 39.34
N LEU A 150 -13.58 7.61 39.62
CA LEU A 150 -14.39 8.25 38.59
C LEU A 150 -13.55 9.19 37.69
N HIS A 151 -12.64 9.97 38.29
CA HIS A 151 -11.68 10.80 37.54
C HIS A 151 -10.68 9.95 36.75
N GLU A 152 -10.24 8.80 37.26
CA GLU A 152 -9.34 7.90 36.54
C GLU A 152 -10.00 7.29 35.29
N VAL A 153 -11.20 6.71 35.44
CA VAL A 153 -11.97 6.17 34.31
C VAL A 153 -12.34 7.27 33.31
N GLY A 154 -12.64 8.48 33.78
CA GLY A 154 -12.90 9.64 32.92
C GLY A 154 -11.66 10.06 32.10
N ARG A 155 -10.48 10.17 32.73
CA ARG A 155 -9.21 10.43 32.01
C ARG A 155 -8.92 9.36 30.97
N ALA A 156 -9.18 8.09 31.26
CA ALA A 156 -9.02 7.00 30.30
C ALA A 156 -9.95 7.15 29.09
N ILE A 157 -11.23 7.49 29.30
CA ILE A 157 -12.22 7.72 28.22
C ILE A 157 -11.82 8.95 27.38
N THR A 158 -11.43 10.06 28.02
CA THR A 158 -10.91 11.25 27.34
C THR A 158 -9.67 10.93 26.49
N SER A 159 -8.72 10.14 27.02
CA SER A 159 -7.53 9.71 26.28
C SER A 159 -7.86 8.82 25.09
N ILE A 160 -8.82 7.89 25.22
CA ILE A 160 -9.33 7.08 24.11
C ILE A 160 -9.93 8.00 23.04
N CYS A 161 -10.83 8.92 23.40
CA CYS A 161 -11.41 9.89 22.48
C CYS A 161 -10.34 10.69 21.73
N GLN A 162 -9.37 11.27 22.44
CA GLN A 162 -8.25 12.01 21.86
C GLN A 162 -7.43 11.15 20.87
N SER A 163 -7.09 9.91 21.25
CA SER A 163 -6.32 8.99 20.39
C SER A 163 -7.02 8.65 19.06
N GLN A 164 -8.36 8.65 19.05
CA GLN A 164 -9.19 8.35 17.88
C GLN A 164 -9.69 9.63 17.16
N ASN A 165 -9.20 10.82 17.55
CA ASN A 165 -9.67 12.13 17.08
C ASN A 165 -11.19 12.35 17.24
N ILE A 166 -11.78 11.74 18.27
CA ILE A 166 -13.18 11.89 18.65
C ILE A 166 -13.31 13.08 19.61
N PRO A 167 -14.25 14.03 19.38
CA PRO A 167 -14.47 15.12 20.33
C PRO A 167 -15.10 14.59 21.62
N SER A 168 -14.33 14.63 22.71
CA SER A 168 -14.81 14.31 24.06
C SER A 168 -15.58 15.50 24.66
N ALA A 169 -16.78 15.22 25.17
CA ALA A 169 -17.54 16.14 26.01
C ALA A 169 -17.01 16.16 27.45
N LEU A 170 -16.53 15.02 27.96
CA LEU A 170 -15.97 14.91 29.30
C LEU A 170 -14.69 15.73 29.46
N SER A 171 -13.82 15.77 28.44
CA SER A 171 -12.62 16.61 28.40
C SER A 171 -12.94 18.09 28.61
N LYS A 172 -14.00 18.59 27.97
CA LYS A 172 -14.45 20.00 28.09
C LYS A 172 -15.04 20.30 29.46
N PHE A 173 -15.74 19.33 30.06
CA PHE A 173 -16.23 19.48 31.43
C PHE A 173 -15.08 19.48 32.44
N GLN A 174 -14.06 18.63 32.24
CA GLN A 174 -12.89 18.61 33.12
C GLN A 174 -12.08 19.91 33.00
N GLU A 175 -11.84 20.42 31.80
CA GLU A 175 -11.17 21.72 31.56
C GLU A 175 -11.83 22.86 32.37
N VAL A 176 -13.16 22.99 32.30
CA VAL A 176 -13.97 23.96 33.07
C VAL A 176 -13.94 23.71 34.58
N LEU A 177 -13.68 22.48 35.04
CA LEU A 177 -13.55 22.16 36.46
C LEU A 177 -12.16 22.48 37.03
N GLU A 178 -11.09 22.20 36.30
CA GLU A 178 -9.70 22.47 36.74
C GLU A 178 -9.47 24.00 36.87
N ASP A 179 -10.02 24.78 35.94
CA ASP A 179 -10.07 26.27 36.02
C ASP A 179 -10.76 26.77 37.31
N SER A 180 -11.66 25.97 37.92
CA SER A 180 -12.44 26.36 39.10
C SER A 180 -11.70 26.22 40.45
N ALA A 181 -10.39 26.48 40.42
CA ALA A 181 -9.50 26.65 41.57
C ALA A 181 -9.45 25.46 42.56
N GLY A 182 -8.89 24.32 42.11
CA GLY A 182 -8.35 23.28 43.01
C GLY A 182 -9.38 22.46 43.78
N ARG A 183 -10.65 22.43 43.33
CA ARG A 183 -11.76 21.74 44.00
C ARG A 183 -11.67 20.21 43.84
N ARG A 184 -10.85 19.55 44.68
CA ARG A 184 -10.64 18.09 44.69
C ARG A 184 -11.89 17.21 44.84
N ASN A 185 -13.01 17.75 45.32
CA ASN A 185 -14.24 17.00 45.58
C ASN A 185 -15.38 17.53 44.69
N LEU A 186 -15.96 16.64 43.89
CA LEU A 186 -17.15 16.91 43.05
C LEU A 186 -18.41 17.01 43.92
N SER A 187 -19.30 17.96 43.63
CA SER A 187 -20.64 17.98 44.24
C SER A 187 -21.54 16.89 43.66
N ALA A 188 -22.66 16.58 44.31
CA ALA A 188 -23.66 15.64 43.80
C ALA A 188 -24.23 16.04 42.42
N LYS A 189 -24.18 17.32 42.06
CA LYS A 189 -24.58 17.82 40.73
C LYS A 189 -23.47 17.59 39.69
N ASP A 190 -22.21 17.80 40.08
CA ASP A 190 -21.07 17.60 39.18
C ASP A 190 -20.88 16.10 38.90
N MET A 191 -21.11 15.24 39.90
CA MET A 191 -21.16 13.78 39.75
C MET A 191 -22.21 13.32 38.72
N SER A 192 -23.43 13.87 38.76
CA SER A 192 -24.49 13.48 37.82
C SER A 192 -24.28 14.03 36.42
N TYR A 193 -23.68 15.23 36.31
CA TYR A 193 -23.26 15.78 35.02
C TYR A 193 -22.09 14.99 34.42
N TRP A 194 -21.06 14.66 35.20
CA TRP A 194 -19.91 13.82 34.79
C TRP A 194 -20.38 12.48 34.22
N ALA A 195 -21.27 11.77 34.91
CA ALA A 195 -21.86 10.53 34.41
C ALA A 195 -22.60 10.72 33.07
N SER A 196 -23.28 11.87 32.89
CA SER A 196 -23.96 12.19 31.63
C SER A 196 -22.98 12.44 30.48
N GLU A 197 -21.92 13.23 30.67
CA GLU A 197 -20.91 13.49 29.62
C GLU A 197 -20.09 12.23 29.31
N GLN A 198 -19.75 11.44 30.33
CA GLN A 198 -19.11 10.14 30.19
C GLN A 198 -19.97 9.17 29.34
N SER A 199 -21.29 9.15 29.55
CA SER A 199 -22.20 8.32 28.73
C SER A 199 -22.31 8.78 27.27
N LYS A 200 -22.18 10.09 27.00
CA LYS A 200 -22.12 10.62 25.62
C LYS A 200 -20.83 10.20 24.93
N ASP A 201 -19.70 10.31 25.62
CA ASP A 201 -18.39 9.93 25.07
C ASP A 201 -18.34 8.43 24.77
N LEU A 202 -18.82 7.57 25.69
CA LEU A 202 -18.95 6.13 25.43
C LEU A 202 -19.90 5.82 24.25
N SER A 203 -21.00 6.56 24.12
CA SER A 203 -21.93 6.43 22.97
C SER A 203 -21.28 6.84 21.65
N GLN A 204 -20.47 7.90 21.66
CA GLN A 204 -19.75 8.41 20.50
C GLN A 204 -18.60 7.47 20.09
N ILE A 205 -17.85 6.91 21.06
CA ILE A 205 -16.87 5.83 20.83
C ILE A 205 -17.57 4.61 20.19
N ASN A 206 -18.69 4.15 20.75
CA ASN A 206 -19.41 3.00 20.19
C ASN A 206 -19.92 3.25 18.77
N LYS A 207 -20.42 4.46 18.48
CA LYS A 207 -20.81 4.88 17.11
C LYS A 207 -19.62 4.90 16.14
N HIS A 208 -18.45 5.38 16.59
CA HIS A 208 -17.23 5.37 15.79
C HIS A 208 -16.75 3.93 15.50
N LEU A 209 -16.71 3.05 16.52
CA LEU A 209 -16.38 1.64 16.37
C LEU A 209 -17.34 0.90 15.42
N GLN A 210 -18.64 1.18 15.49
CA GLN A 210 -19.63 0.64 14.55
C GLN A 210 -19.36 1.11 13.11
N GLY A 211 -19.03 2.39 12.93
CA GLY A 211 -18.66 2.96 11.63
C GLY A 211 -17.37 2.38 11.05
N LEU A 212 -16.36 2.11 11.89
CA LEU A 212 -15.14 1.40 11.47
C LEU A 212 -15.44 -0.05 11.08
N LEU A 213 -16.21 -0.79 11.89
CA LEU A 213 -16.59 -2.17 11.59
C LEU A 213 -17.35 -2.27 10.26
N GLN A 214 -18.23 -1.30 9.97
CA GLN A 214 -18.98 -1.23 8.72
C GLN A 214 -18.10 -0.90 7.49
N GLN A 215 -16.92 -0.29 7.68
CA GLN A 215 -15.91 -0.08 6.62
C GLN A 215 -14.96 -1.27 6.45
N VAL A 216 -14.61 -1.98 7.54
CA VAL A 216 -13.72 -3.15 7.49
C VAL A 216 -14.41 -4.35 6.82
N ASN A 217 -15.72 -4.53 7.00
CA ASN A 217 -16.47 -5.63 6.41
C ASN A 217 -16.42 -5.70 4.86
N PRO A 218 -16.70 -4.62 4.08
CA PRO A 218 -16.57 -4.67 2.62
C PRO A 218 -15.10 -4.86 2.17
N LEU A 219 -14.13 -4.22 2.82
CA LEU A 219 -12.70 -4.41 2.52
C LEU A 219 -12.27 -5.87 2.70
N LYS A 220 -12.80 -6.57 3.72
CA LYS A 220 -12.57 -8.00 3.91
C LYS A 220 -13.20 -8.84 2.79
N ALA A 221 -14.39 -8.49 2.31
CA ALA A 221 -15.02 -9.19 1.18
C ALA A 221 -14.24 -8.97 -0.13
N GLU A 222 -13.77 -7.76 -0.39
CA GLU A 222 -12.90 -7.44 -1.54
C GLU A 222 -11.56 -8.18 -1.46
N LEU A 223 -10.97 -8.34 -0.26
CA LEU A 223 -9.78 -9.16 -0.04
C LEU A 223 -10.03 -10.65 -0.34
N GLU A 224 -11.20 -11.19 0.00
CA GLU A 224 -11.57 -12.56 -0.36
C GLU A 224 -11.82 -12.74 -1.87
N GLU A 225 -12.46 -11.77 -2.55
CA GLU A 225 -12.67 -11.82 -4.00
C GLU A 225 -11.37 -11.63 -4.80
N THR A 226 -10.51 -10.68 -4.42
CA THR A 226 -9.17 -10.55 -5.03
C THR A 226 -8.33 -11.81 -4.77
N GLY A 227 -8.45 -12.44 -3.60
CA GLY A 227 -7.84 -13.75 -3.32
C GLY A 227 -8.37 -14.88 -4.22
N LYS A 228 -9.67 -14.91 -4.53
CA LYS A 228 -10.27 -15.87 -5.49
C LYS A 228 -9.79 -15.60 -6.92
N LEU A 229 -9.72 -14.33 -7.34
CA LEU A 229 -9.21 -13.93 -8.65
C LEU A 229 -7.73 -14.28 -8.82
N ASN A 230 -6.89 -14.04 -7.81
CA ASN A 230 -5.46 -14.38 -7.84
C ASN A 230 -5.26 -15.91 -8.01
N LYS A 231 -5.97 -16.74 -7.22
CA LYS A 231 -5.95 -18.21 -7.38
C LYS A 231 -6.39 -18.66 -8.78
N LYS A 232 -7.35 -17.97 -9.40
CA LYS A 232 -7.79 -18.23 -10.78
C LYS A 232 -6.72 -17.87 -11.81
N LEU A 233 -6.06 -16.72 -11.66
CA LEU A 233 -4.96 -16.29 -12.52
C LEU A 233 -3.74 -17.22 -12.39
N GLN A 234 -3.35 -17.59 -11.17
CA GLN A 234 -2.29 -18.55 -10.92
C GLN A 234 -2.55 -19.87 -11.67
N LYS A 235 -3.76 -20.44 -11.54
CA LYS A 235 -4.13 -21.66 -12.26
C LYS A 235 -4.08 -21.47 -13.79
N GLN A 236 -4.46 -20.31 -14.31
CA GLN A 236 -4.33 -20.02 -15.75
C GLN A 236 -2.86 -19.97 -16.19
N VAL A 237 -1.97 -19.37 -15.39
CA VAL A 237 -0.51 -19.38 -15.65
C VAL A 237 0.03 -20.81 -15.64
N GLU A 238 -0.33 -21.63 -14.65
CA GLU A 238 0.02 -23.07 -14.60
C GLU A 238 -0.49 -23.85 -15.83
N ASP A 239 -1.73 -23.60 -16.27
CA ASP A 239 -2.32 -24.20 -17.47
C ASP A 239 -1.62 -23.75 -18.77
N PHE A 240 -1.19 -22.49 -18.88
CA PHE A 240 -0.42 -22.00 -20.02
C PHE A 240 1.01 -22.54 -20.02
N SER A 241 1.69 -22.59 -18.86
CA SER A 241 3.03 -23.17 -18.73
C SER A 241 3.03 -24.66 -19.11
N ARG A 242 2.02 -25.43 -18.71
CA ARG A 242 1.88 -26.84 -19.12
C ARG A 242 1.68 -27.00 -20.62
N LYS A 243 0.85 -26.16 -21.25
CA LYS A 243 0.66 -26.16 -22.71
C LYS A 243 1.94 -25.79 -23.45
N LEU A 244 2.63 -24.74 -23.00
CA LEU A 244 3.88 -24.29 -23.59
C LEU A 244 4.99 -25.37 -23.50
N GLN A 245 5.05 -26.13 -22.41
CA GLN A 245 5.99 -27.25 -22.30
C GLN A 245 5.62 -28.39 -23.25
N ALA A 246 4.34 -28.80 -23.30
CA ALA A 246 3.89 -29.84 -24.23
C ALA A 246 4.12 -29.47 -25.71
N GLU A 247 3.99 -28.19 -26.07
CA GLU A 247 4.32 -27.69 -27.41
C GLU A 247 5.82 -27.77 -27.69
N LYS A 248 6.67 -27.33 -26.75
CA LYS A 248 8.14 -27.46 -26.85
C LYS A 248 8.59 -28.92 -26.99
N ASP A 249 8.03 -29.83 -26.21
CA ASP A 249 8.34 -31.25 -26.26
C ASP A 249 7.91 -31.86 -27.61
N THR A 250 6.76 -31.42 -28.14
CA THR A 250 6.26 -31.81 -29.46
C THR A 250 7.16 -31.28 -30.58
N GLN A 251 7.55 -30.00 -30.53
CA GLN A 251 8.46 -29.37 -31.47
C GLN A 251 9.84 -30.05 -31.48
N ALA A 252 10.42 -30.31 -30.31
CA ALA A 252 11.69 -31.03 -30.17
C ALA A 252 11.60 -32.45 -30.74
N GLN A 253 10.47 -33.14 -30.56
CA GLN A 253 10.25 -34.47 -31.12
C GLN A 253 10.01 -34.45 -32.64
N GLN A 254 9.40 -33.40 -33.20
CA GLN A 254 9.33 -33.18 -34.65
C GLN A 254 10.72 -32.90 -35.23
N GLN A 255 11.52 -32.04 -34.59
CA GLN A 255 12.87 -31.69 -35.02
C GLN A 255 13.79 -32.92 -35.07
N ARG A 256 13.77 -33.76 -34.02
CA ARG A 256 14.52 -35.05 -33.99
C ARG A 256 14.11 -35.98 -35.14
N LYS A 257 12.81 -36.09 -35.45
CA LYS A 257 12.32 -36.92 -36.56
C LYS A 257 12.77 -36.37 -37.92
N ALA A 258 12.73 -35.04 -38.10
CA ALA A 258 13.20 -34.38 -39.32
C ALA A 258 14.72 -34.59 -39.51
N GLU A 259 15.52 -34.44 -38.45
CA GLU A 259 16.97 -34.66 -38.46
C GLU A 259 17.32 -36.12 -38.77
N GLN A 260 16.59 -37.09 -38.20
CA GLN A 260 16.75 -38.52 -38.52
C GLN A 260 16.38 -38.84 -39.98
N SER A 261 15.30 -38.24 -40.49
CA SER A 261 14.87 -38.38 -41.89
C SER A 261 15.91 -37.81 -42.86
N LEU A 262 16.45 -36.63 -42.56
CA LEU A 262 17.51 -35.99 -43.34
C LEU A 262 18.76 -36.87 -43.38
N LYS A 263 19.26 -37.32 -42.23
CA LYS A 263 20.43 -38.22 -42.13
C LYS A 263 20.24 -39.55 -42.89
N ALA A 264 19.02 -40.07 -42.95
CA ALA A 264 18.71 -41.25 -43.76
C ALA A 264 18.77 -40.93 -45.27
N LYS A 265 18.24 -39.78 -45.70
CA LYS A 265 18.27 -39.33 -47.10
C LYS A 265 19.66 -38.93 -47.58
N ASP A 266 20.48 -38.31 -46.74
CA ASP A 266 21.88 -38.00 -47.04
C ASP A 266 22.70 -39.28 -47.29
N LYS A 267 22.44 -40.35 -46.51
CA LYS A 267 23.05 -41.67 -46.71
C LYS A 267 22.57 -42.32 -48.02
N GLU A 268 21.27 -42.31 -48.28
CA GLU A 268 20.70 -42.84 -49.54
C GLU A 268 21.25 -42.10 -50.77
N HIS A 269 21.43 -40.78 -50.67
CA HIS A 269 22.01 -39.93 -51.71
C HIS A 269 23.50 -40.21 -51.92
N SER A 270 24.31 -40.34 -50.87
CA SER A 270 25.74 -40.64 -51.01
C SER A 270 25.97 -42.05 -51.59
N GLU A 271 25.16 -43.03 -51.21
CA GLU A 271 25.13 -44.35 -51.84
C GLU A 271 24.69 -44.28 -53.33
N ALA A 272 23.82 -43.34 -53.70
CA ALA A 272 23.40 -43.14 -55.09
C ALA A 272 24.50 -42.48 -55.96
N VAL A 273 25.24 -41.52 -55.41
CA VAL A 273 26.40 -40.91 -56.08
C VAL A 273 27.48 -41.98 -56.30
N ALA A 274 27.81 -42.76 -55.27
CA ALA A 274 28.77 -43.87 -55.36
C ALA A 274 28.31 -45.04 -56.26
N ARG A 275 27.05 -45.07 -56.71
CA ARG A 275 26.59 -45.90 -57.84
C ARG A 275 26.94 -45.22 -59.17
N LEU A 276 26.40 -44.03 -59.40
CA LEU A 276 26.56 -43.28 -60.65
C LEU A 276 28.02 -43.01 -61.03
N GLU A 277 28.92 -42.81 -60.06
CA GLU A 277 30.35 -42.62 -60.35
C GLU A 277 30.99 -43.86 -61.00
N ARG A 278 30.65 -45.07 -60.52
CA ARG A 278 31.14 -46.33 -61.10
C ARG A 278 30.56 -46.55 -62.49
N ASP A 279 29.26 -46.31 -62.64
CA ASP A 279 28.53 -46.50 -63.91
C ASP A 279 29.08 -45.53 -64.99
N LYS A 280 29.40 -44.29 -64.61
CA LYS A 280 30.10 -43.27 -65.42
C LYS A 280 31.50 -43.72 -65.83
N ASP A 281 32.28 -44.32 -64.93
CA ASP A 281 33.62 -44.83 -65.25
C ASP A 281 33.57 -46.10 -66.12
N GLU A 282 32.46 -46.84 -66.09
CA GLU A 282 32.18 -47.99 -66.97
C GLU A 282 31.79 -47.56 -68.40
N LEU A 283 30.89 -46.58 -68.53
CA LEU A 283 30.53 -45.97 -69.82
C LEU A 283 31.73 -45.34 -70.54
N ARG A 284 32.69 -44.77 -69.79
CA ARG A 284 33.95 -44.26 -70.34
C ARG A 284 34.77 -45.37 -71.01
N ARG A 285 34.86 -46.57 -70.42
CA ARG A 285 35.54 -47.73 -71.03
C ARG A 285 34.86 -48.22 -72.31
N GLY A 286 33.53 -48.10 -72.40
CA GLY A 286 32.77 -48.56 -73.57
C GLY A 286 32.82 -47.64 -74.79
N THR A 287 33.20 -46.37 -74.62
CA THR A 287 33.07 -45.34 -75.68
C THR A 287 34.24 -45.33 -76.66
N GLU A 288 35.37 -45.98 -76.33
CA GLU A 288 36.60 -45.99 -77.16
C GLU A 288 36.52 -46.90 -78.42
N LEU A 289 35.39 -47.58 -78.67
CA LEU A 289 35.36 -48.82 -79.46
C LEU A 289 34.77 -48.76 -80.89
N PHE A 290 34.19 -47.65 -81.37
CA PHE A 290 33.50 -47.64 -82.70
C PHE A 290 33.63 -46.34 -83.52
N LEU A 291 33.83 -46.51 -84.84
CA LEU A 291 33.80 -45.46 -85.88
C LEU A 291 33.15 -46.02 -87.19
N PRO A 292 32.32 -45.24 -87.95
CA PRO A 292 31.63 -45.71 -89.16
C PRO A 292 32.11 -45.07 -90.49
N LEU A 293 31.86 -45.73 -91.64
CA LEU A 293 32.08 -45.25 -93.03
C LEU A 293 30.90 -45.69 -93.97
N PRO A 294 30.75 -45.16 -95.22
CA PRO A 294 29.42 -44.88 -95.82
C PRO A 294 29.28 -45.25 -97.34
N SER A 295 28.42 -44.52 -98.08
CA SER A 295 28.27 -44.47 -99.58
C SER A 295 27.46 -45.59 -100.26
N GLY A 296 26.86 -45.44 -101.46
CA GLY A 296 26.65 -44.27 -102.35
C GLY A 296 26.22 -44.64 -103.81
N CYS A 297 25.68 -43.67 -104.59
CA CYS A 297 25.36 -43.71 -106.06
C CYS A 297 24.23 -44.66 -106.60
N VAL A 298 23.81 -44.64 -107.89
CA VAL A 298 23.09 -43.62 -108.75
C VAL A 298 22.80 -44.19 -110.18
N PHE A 299 21.81 -43.66 -110.96
CA PHE A 299 21.48 -43.91 -112.42
C PHE A 299 20.78 -45.27 -112.81
N THR A 300 20.11 -45.59 -113.96
CA THR A 300 19.62 -44.99 -115.27
C THR A 300 18.65 -46.00 -116.02
N GLU A 301 17.92 -45.78 -117.16
CA GLU A 301 17.20 -44.63 -117.79
C GLU A 301 16.17 -45.05 -118.90
N LEU A 302 15.41 -44.07 -119.42
CA LEU A 302 14.83 -43.82 -120.78
C LEU A 302 14.08 -44.84 -121.68
N SER A 303 13.81 -46.09 -121.30
CA SER A 303 12.73 -46.89 -121.96
C SER A 303 11.99 -47.81 -120.98
N LYS A 304 12.73 -48.16 -119.92
CA LYS A 304 12.21 -48.07 -118.55
C LYS A 304 11.21 -46.92 -118.34
N THR A 305 11.42 -45.72 -118.90
CA THR A 305 10.75 -44.47 -118.51
C THR A 305 9.25 -44.56 -118.32
N THR A 306 8.45 -45.00 -119.29
CA THR A 306 6.98 -44.89 -119.15
C THR A 306 6.39 -45.92 -118.17
N LEU A 307 6.99 -47.11 -118.07
CA LEU A 307 6.62 -48.10 -117.05
C LEU A 307 7.16 -47.68 -115.68
N LEU A 308 8.34 -47.03 -115.62
CA LEU A 308 8.81 -46.32 -114.44
C LEU A 308 8.00 -45.06 -114.15
N GLU A 309 7.34 -44.37 -115.08
CA GLU A 309 6.49 -43.23 -114.76
C GLU A 309 5.25 -43.73 -114.03
N MET A 310 4.64 -44.83 -114.47
CA MET A 310 3.56 -45.47 -113.73
C MET A 310 4.02 -46.06 -112.39
N MET A 311 5.18 -46.73 -112.34
CA MET A 311 5.73 -47.29 -111.10
C MET A 311 6.18 -46.19 -110.13
N THR A 312 6.79 -45.11 -110.62
CA THR A 312 7.30 -43.98 -109.83
C THR A 312 6.17 -43.05 -109.41
N THR A 313 5.08 -42.91 -110.18
CA THR A 313 3.89 -42.20 -109.69
C THR A 313 3.11 -43.03 -108.68
N MET A 314 3.10 -44.38 -108.76
CA MET A 314 2.58 -45.21 -107.67
C MET A 314 3.48 -45.20 -106.44
N VAL A 315 4.82 -45.31 -106.60
CA VAL A 315 5.78 -45.21 -105.50
C VAL A 315 5.75 -43.83 -104.87
N ALA A 316 5.69 -42.75 -105.65
CA ALA A 316 5.53 -41.38 -105.15
C ALA A 316 4.19 -41.18 -104.44
N ARG A 317 3.08 -41.76 -104.93
CA ARG A 317 1.80 -41.75 -104.19
C ARG A 317 1.90 -42.52 -102.87
N SER A 318 2.57 -43.68 -102.86
CA SER A 318 2.81 -44.45 -101.63
C SER A 318 3.68 -43.67 -100.65
N GLN A 319 4.73 -43.00 -101.12
CA GLN A 319 5.61 -42.14 -100.33
C GLN A 319 4.89 -40.88 -99.84
N VAL A 320 4.00 -40.29 -100.64
CA VAL A 320 3.15 -39.16 -100.22
C VAL A 320 2.21 -39.58 -99.10
N LEU A 321 1.52 -40.73 -99.23
CA LEU A 321 0.67 -41.26 -98.15
C LEU A 321 1.47 -41.57 -96.87
N GLU A 322 2.65 -42.18 -97.01
CA GLU A 322 3.56 -42.46 -95.89
C GLU A 322 4.10 -41.16 -95.23
N LEU A 323 4.31 -40.10 -96.01
CA LEU A 323 4.70 -38.77 -95.53
C LEU A 323 3.51 -38.05 -94.89
N GLU A 324 2.29 -38.17 -95.42
CA GLU A 324 1.06 -37.62 -94.85
C GLU A 324 0.75 -38.26 -93.49
N GLU A 325 0.89 -39.59 -93.36
CA GLU A 325 0.78 -40.30 -92.07
C GLU A 325 1.84 -39.81 -91.08
N LYS A 326 3.11 -39.73 -91.50
CA LYS A 326 4.19 -39.17 -90.64
C LYS A 326 3.91 -37.72 -90.24
N VAL A 327 3.37 -36.88 -91.13
CA VAL A 327 2.99 -35.50 -90.82
C VAL A 327 1.82 -35.45 -89.83
N GLN A 328 0.83 -36.34 -89.93
CA GLN A 328 -0.24 -36.44 -88.93
C GLN A 328 0.31 -36.87 -87.56
N VAL A 329 1.16 -37.90 -87.50
CA VAL A 329 1.78 -38.37 -86.24
C VAL A 329 2.64 -37.27 -85.60
N LEU A 330 3.50 -36.60 -86.39
CA LEU A 330 4.32 -35.48 -85.92
C LEU A 330 3.48 -34.28 -85.47
N THR A 331 2.35 -34.00 -86.14
CA THR A 331 1.41 -32.96 -85.74
C THR A 331 0.72 -33.31 -84.41
N GLY A 332 0.33 -34.58 -84.21
CA GLY A 332 -0.21 -35.07 -82.95
C GLY A 332 0.79 -34.96 -81.79
N GLN A 333 2.04 -35.39 -82.02
CA GLN A 333 3.14 -35.23 -81.05
C GLN A 333 3.40 -33.77 -80.72
N ARG A 334 3.48 -32.89 -81.73
CA ARG A 334 3.67 -31.44 -81.55
C ARG A 334 2.52 -30.82 -80.75
N ASN A 335 1.27 -31.22 -80.99
CA ASN A 335 0.12 -30.74 -80.23
C ASN A 335 0.12 -31.24 -78.77
N SER A 336 0.56 -32.48 -78.49
CA SER A 336 0.76 -32.98 -77.11
C SER A 336 1.82 -32.16 -76.39
N LEU A 337 2.97 -31.93 -77.03
CA LEU A 337 4.07 -31.14 -76.47
C LEU A 337 3.69 -29.68 -76.24
N ASP A 338 2.96 -29.03 -77.16
CA ASP A 338 2.43 -27.67 -76.95
C ASP A 338 1.42 -27.64 -75.77
N GLN A 339 0.62 -28.70 -75.57
CA GLN A 339 -0.28 -28.81 -74.41
C GLN A 339 0.48 -29.03 -73.10
N GLU A 340 1.47 -29.94 -73.06
CA GLU A 340 2.33 -30.17 -71.90
C GLU A 340 3.15 -28.93 -71.52
N LEU A 341 3.65 -28.19 -72.52
CA LEU A 341 4.31 -26.89 -72.34
C LEU A 341 3.36 -25.85 -71.73
N SER A 342 2.09 -25.82 -72.15
CA SER A 342 1.09 -24.92 -71.56
C SER A 342 0.77 -25.25 -70.10
N VAL A 343 0.67 -26.54 -69.76
CA VAL A 343 0.40 -27.01 -68.39
C VAL A 343 1.60 -26.70 -67.48
N THR A 344 2.81 -27.03 -67.92
CA THR A 344 4.05 -26.75 -67.15
C THR A 344 4.29 -25.25 -66.99
N SER A 345 4.05 -24.44 -68.03
CA SER A 345 4.13 -22.97 -67.97
C SER A 345 3.14 -22.38 -66.96
N THR A 346 1.85 -22.79 -66.99
CA THR A 346 0.87 -22.31 -66.01
C THR A 346 1.15 -22.80 -64.59
N GLN A 347 1.84 -23.95 -64.41
CA GLN A 347 2.29 -24.37 -63.08
C GLN A 347 3.48 -23.53 -62.60
N LEU A 348 4.46 -23.25 -63.44
CA LEU A 348 5.61 -22.41 -63.10
C LEU A 348 5.18 -21.02 -62.63
N GLU A 349 4.21 -20.39 -63.29
CA GLU A 349 3.70 -19.08 -62.87
C GLU A 349 2.95 -19.15 -61.51
N LYS A 350 2.24 -20.25 -61.20
CA LYS A 350 1.65 -20.46 -59.86
C LYS A 350 2.72 -20.65 -58.77
N GLU A 351 3.83 -21.31 -59.08
CA GLU A 351 4.96 -21.44 -58.16
C GLU A 351 5.61 -20.06 -57.93
N LYS A 352 5.87 -19.30 -58.99
CA LYS A 352 6.41 -17.94 -58.95
C LYS A 352 5.55 -17.00 -58.09
N VAL A 353 4.24 -16.94 -58.32
CA VAL A 353 3.32 -16.13 -57.50
C VAL A 353 3.32 -16.58 -56.03
N ARG A 354 3.50 -17.88 -55.74
CA ARG A 354 3.64 -18.37 -54.36
C ARG A 354 4.96 -17.94 -53.72
N VAL A 355 6.09 -17.99 -54.45
CA VAL A 355 7.39 -17.50 -53.99
C VAL A 355 7.34 -16.01 -53.69
N GLU A 356 6.77 -15.20 -54.58
CA GLU A 356 6.58 -13.75 -54.32
C GLU A 356 5.68 -13.49 -53.09
N SER A 357 4.65 -14.31 -52.88
CA SER A 357 3.77 -14.21 -51.70
C SER A 357 4.53 -14.53 -50.41
N MET A 358 5.41 -15.54 -50.42
CA MET A 358 6.27 -15.88 -49.30
C MET A 358 7.32 -14.79 -49.01
N SER A 359 7.93 -14.19 -50.05
CA SER A 359 8.86 -13.04 -49.90
C SER A 359 8.19 -11.88 -49.16
N ARG A 360 7.01 -11.45 -49.62
CA ARG A 360 6.23 -10.37 -48.98
C ARG A 360 5.84 -10.69 -47.52
N HIS A 361 5.63 -11.98 -47.21
CA HIS A 361 5.39 -12.41 -45.83
C HIS A 361 6.66 -12.34 -44.97
N GLU A 362 7.80 -12.78 -45.50
CA GLU A 362 9.09 -12.68 -44.81
C GLU A 362 9.48 -11.22 -44.57
N GLU A 363 9.38 -10.35 -45.59
CA GLU A 363 9.57 -8.90 -45.48
C GLU A 363 8.71 -8.29 -44.37
N SER A 364 7.43 -8.68 -44.28
CA SER A 364 6.51 -8.26 -43.21
C SER A 364 6.92 -8.78 -41.83
N LEU A 365 7.46 -10.00 -41.74
CA LEU A 365 7.94 -10.58 -40.50
C LEU A 365 9.23 -9.90 -40.03
N GLN A 366 10.21 -9.71 -40.92
CA GLN A 366 11.44 -8.97 -40.64
C GLN A 366 11.14 -7.51 -40.24
N ALA A 367 10.17 -6.85 -40.88
CA ALA A 367 9.74 -5.50 -40.48
C ALA A 367 9.20 -5.48 -39.04
N LYS A 368 8.33 -6.44 -38.68
CA LYS A 368 7.83 -6.58 -37.30
C LYS A 368 8.95 -6.88 -36.30
N GLN A 369 9.91 -7.73 -36.66
CA GLN A 369 11.09 -8.01 -35.83
C GLN A 369 11.91 -6.75 -35.57
N ARG A 370 12.17 -5.93 -36.59
CA ARG A 370 12.87 -4.64 -36.45
C ARG A 370 12.11 -3.67 -35.52
N THR A 371 10.80 -3.56 -35.68
CA THR A 371 9.97 -2.72 -34.79
C THR A 371 9.94 -3.24 -33.35
N LEU A 372 9.88 -4.55 -33.14
CA LEU A 372 9.91 -5.15 -31.80
C LEU A 372 11.27 -4.98 -31.10
N LEU A 373 12.38 -5.07 -31.85
CA LEU A 373 13.71 -4.74 -31.33
C LEU A 373 13.77 -3.27 -30.91
N GLN A 374 13.37 -2.34 -31.79
CA GLN A 374 13.33 -0.91 -31.48
C GLN A 374 12.44 -0.58 -30.25
N GLN A 375 11.38 -1.36 -30.02
CA GLN A 375 10.52 -1.23 -28.83
C GLN A 375 11.20 -1.77 -27.56
N LEU A 376 12.01 -2.83 -27.65
CA LEU A 376 12.83 -3.29 -26.54
C LEU A 376 13.93 -2.28 -26.22
N ASP A 377 14.65 -1.79 -27.24
CA ASP A 377 15.69 -0.76 -27.08
C ASP A 377 15.15 0.48 -26.34
N SER A 378 13.93 0.95 -26.69
CA SER A 378 13.28 2.06 -25.98
C SER A 378 12.85 1.74 -24.54
N LEU A 379 12.45 0.49 -24.26
CA LEU A 379 12.04 0.08 -22.91
C LEU A 379 13.24 -0.15 -21.97
N ASP A 380 14.36 -0.61 -22.52
CA ASP A 380 15.62 -0.68 -21.78
C ASP A 380 16.17 0.73 -21.50
N GLN A 381 16.07 1.68 -22.45
CA GLN A 381 16.38 3.10 -22.19
C GLN A 381 15.45 3.72 -21.11
N GLU A 382 14.12 3.55 -21.23
CA GLU A 382 13.16 4.01 -20.20
C GLU A 382 13.50 3.42 -18.82
N ARG A 383 13.94 2.15 -18.76
CA ARG A 383 14.37 1.50 -17.52
C ARG A 383 15.66 2.12 -16.98
N GLU A 384 16.67 2.39 -17.80
CA GLU A 384 17.93 3.02 -17.37
C GLU A 384 17.71 4.45 -16.85
N GLU A 385 16.89 5.24 -17.54
CA GLU A 385 16.49 6.59 -17.10
C GLU A 385 15.74 6.56 -15.77
N LEU A 386 14.81 5.60 -15.58
CA LEU A 386 14.10 5.41 -14.31
C LEU A 386 15.01 4.90 -13.20
N GLN A 387 16.02 4.08 -13.50
CA GLN A 387 16.98 3.59 -12.50
C GLN A 387 17.89 4.72 -12.02
N ALA A 388 18.44 5.53 -12.93
CA ALA A 388 19.23 6.71 -12.58
C ALA A 388 18.40 7.72 -11.76
N SER A 389 17.13 7.95 -12.13
CA SER A 389 16.21 8.81 -11.37
C SER A 389 15.91 8.28 -9.96
N LEU A 390 15.88 6.96 -9.78
CA LEU A 390 15.73 6.33 -8.47
C LEU A 390 16.99 6.49 -7.61
N GLU A 391 18.17 6.27 -8.20
CA GLU A 391 19.46 6.43 -7.52
C GLU A 391 19.66 7.88 -7.04
N GLU A 392 19.34 8.90 -7.86
CA GLU A 392 19.35 10.31 -7.45
C GLU A 392 18.35 10.61 -6.31
N ALA A 393 17.13 10.06 -6.37
CA ALA A 393 16.12 10.23 -5.33
C ALA A 393 16.48 9.53 -4.00
N GLU A 394 17.18 8.39 -4.05
CA GLU A 394 17.71 7.72 -2.86
C GLU A 394 18.88 8.50 -2.24
N GLU A 395 19.75 9.11 -3.05
CA GLU A 395 20.76 10.04 -2.54
C GLU A 395 20.13 11.27 -1.86
N ASP A 396 19.13 11.91 -2.49
CA ASP A 396 18.46 13.08 -1.91
C ASP A 396 17.74 12.74 -0.61
N LYS A 397 17.08 11.58 -0.55
CA LYS A 397 16.51 11.05 0.69
C LYS A 397 17.57 10.86 1.78
N ALA A 398 18.76 10.36 1.44
CA ALA A 398 19.87 10.23 2.38
C ALA A 398 20.45 11.60 2.82
N ARG A 399 20.55 12.57 1.90
CA ARG A 399 20.95 13.96 2.18
C ARG A 399 19.97 14.60 3.18
N LEU A 400 18.67 14.50 2.93
CA LEU A 400 17.62 15.06 3.78
C LEU A 400 17.53 14.37 5.15
N ALA A 401 17.64 13.04 5.20
CA ALA A 401 17.63 12.29 6.46
C ALA A 401 18.79 12.73 7.38
N LYS A 402 19.98 12.94 6.82
CA LYS A 402 21.15 13.44 7.56
C LYS A 402 20.99 14.88 8.05
N GLN A 403 20.34 15.75 7.27
CA GLN A 403 20.00 17.11 7.71
C GLN A 403 18.98 17.10 8.86
N LEU A 404 17.98 16.20 8.80
CA LEU A 404 16.97 16.05 9.86
C LEU A 404 17.61 15.55 11.16
N GLU A 405 18.48 14.54 11.10
CA GLU A 405 19.25 14.04 12.24
C GLU A 405 20.10 15.14 12.89
N GLN A 406 20.82 15.93 12.09
CA GLN A 406 21.61 17.07 12.57
C GLN A 406 20.74 18.15 13.23
N SER A 407 19.58 18.47 12.67
CA SER A 407 18.62 19.42 13.24
C SER A 407 18.04 18.92 14.58
N GLN A 408 17.73 17.63 14.67
CA GLN A 408 17.25 16.99 15.90
C GLN A 408 18.34 16.95 16.98
N GLU A 409 19.59 16.69 16.61
CA GLU A 409 20.71 16.71 17.56
C GLU A 409 21.00 18.14 18.06
N GLN A 410 20.95 19.15 17.19
CA GLN A 410 21.14 20.56 17.56
C GLN A 410 20.03 21.06 18.49
N SER A 411 18.76 20.81 18.16
CA SER A 411 17.62 21.19 19.00
C SER A 411 17.60 20.44 20.34
N GLY A 412 17.98 19.15 20.36
CA GLY A 412 18.18 18.38 21.59
C GLY A 412 19.27 18.98 22.50
N LYS A 413 20.43 19.35 21.93
CA LYS A 413 21.51 20.05 22.65
C LYS A 413 21.06 21.43 23.17
N GLN A 414 20.27 22.17 22.39
CA GLN A 414 19.73 23.47 22.80
C GLN A 414 18.75 23.35 23.98
N LEU A 415 17.83 22.37 23.95
CA LEU A 415 16.91 22.08 25.06
C LEU A 415 17.67 21.64 26.32
N GLN A 416 18.69 20.79 26.17
CA GLN A 416 19.54 20.39 27.29
C GLN A 416 20.29 21.58 27.91
N ALA A 417 20.83 22.48 27.08
CA ALA A 417 21.49 23.70 27.53
C ALA A 417 20.53 24.64 28.29
N GLN A 418 19.31 24.83 27.79
CA GLN A 418 18.27 25.62 28.46
C GLN A 418 17.87 25.01 29.81
N GLN A 419 17.70 23.69 29.90
CA GLN A 419 17.38 23.01 31.15
C GLN A 419 18.52 23.11 32.17
N LEU A 420 19.78 22.98 31.73
CA LEU A 420 20.95 23.18 32.58
C LEU A 420 21.06 24.63 33.05
N GLN A 421 20.80 25.61 32.19
CA GLN A 421 20.78 27.03 32.56
C GLN A 421 19.71 27.32 33.63
N ALA A 422 18.47 26.84 33.44
CA ALA A 422 17.39 27.01 34.41
C ALA A 422 17.71 26.34 35.77
N ASN A 423 18.29 25.15 35.74
CA ASN A 423 18.76 24.46 36.96
C ASN A 423 19.87 25.24 37.67
N THR A 424 20.84 25.79 36.93
CA THR A 424 21.93 26.61 37.48
C THR A 424 21.40 27.87 38.13
N SER A 425 20.54 28.65 37.45
CA SER A 425 19.98 29.88 38.02
C SER A 425 19.14 29.63 39.29
N ARG A 426 18.43 28.49 39.35
CA ARG A 426 17.72 28.05 40.58
C ARG A 426 18.69 27.72 41.72
N LEU A 427 19.79 27.02 41.44
CA LEU A 427 20.81 26.70 42.44
C LEU A 427 21.57 27.95 42.92
N GLU A 428 21.83 28.91 42.02
CA GLU A 428 22.37 30.22 42.36
C GLU A 428 21.43 31.04 43.25
N GLU A 429 20.12 30.91 43.05
CA GLU A 429 19.08 31.53 43.88
C GLU A 429 19.06 30.93 45.28
N GLN A 430 18.97 29.61 45.39
CA GLN A 430 19.04 28.91 46.67
C GLN A 430 20.37 29.19 47.40
N ALA A 431 21.49 29.32 46.68
CA ALA A 431 22.76 29.74 47.25
C ALA A 431 22.79 31.21 47.70
N ARG A 432 22.04 32.11 47.05
CA ARG A 432 21.83 33.49 47.52
C ARG A 432 20.98 33.53 48.78
N GLU A 433 19.84 32.83 48.79
CA GLU A 433 18.95 32.70 49.95
C GLU A 433 19.67 32.13 51.18
N LEU A 434 20.45 31.06 51.01
CA LEU A 434 21.22 30.43 52.10
C LEU A 434 22.28 31.38 52.66
N ARG A 435 23.02 32.11 51.81
CA ARG A 435 23.99 33.13 52.26
C ARG A 435 23.31 34.30 52.98
N GLU A 436 22.12 34.71 52.56
CA GLU A 436 21.37 35.76 53.24
C GLU A 436 20.81 35.27 54.59
N ARG A 437 20.34 34.02 54.67
CA ARG A 437 19.95 33.37 55.92
C ARG A 437 21.14 33.25 56.88
N GLU A 438 22.30 32.81 56.40
CA GLU A 438 23.55 32.75 57.16
C GLU A 438 23.95 34.15 57.67
N ARG A 439 23.95 35.15 56.79
CA ARG A 439 24.21 36.56 57.15
C ARG A 439 23.27 37.04 58.27
N LEU A 440 21.97 36.76 58.15
CA LEU A 440 20.97 37.14 59.15
C LEU A 440 21.17 36.42 60.49
N LEU A 441 21.49 35.12 60.49
CA LEU A 441 21.79 34.37 61.72
C LEU A 441 23.07 34.87 62.41
N VAL A 442 24.07 35.33 61.66
CA VAL A 442 25.28 35.95 62.22
C VAL A 442 25.01 37.33 62.82
N PHE A 443 24.13 38.15 62.21
CA PHE A 443 23.72 39.44 62.77
C PHE A 443 22.69 39.33 63.92
N PHE A 444 21.92 38.25 63.98
CA PHE A 444 20.87 38.02 64.98
C PHE A 444 20.96 36.58 65.55
N PRO A 445 21.96 36.29 66.42
CA PRO A 445 22.16 34.94 66.97
C PRO A 445 20.95 34.39 67.71
N ASP A 446 20.17 35.26 68.37
CA ASP A 446 18.97 34.89 69.13
C ASP A 446 17.83 34.33 68.26
N LEU A 447 17.91 34.46 66.93
CA LEU A 447 16.98 33.82 65.98
C LEU A 447 17.38 32.37 65.64
N HIS A 448 18.55 31.90 66.08
CA HIS A 448 18.94 30.50 65.98
C HIS A 448 18.36 29.72 67.17
N VAL A 449 17.29 28.95 66.93
CA VAL A 449 16.84 27.91 67.86
C VAL A 449 17.60 26.61 67.53
N PRO A 450 18.50 26.11 68.40
CA PRO A 450 19.14 24.82 68.20
C PRO A 450 18.10 23.70 68.16
N THR A 451 18.36 22.62 67.43
CA THR A 451 17.45 21.46 67.37
C THR A 451 17.16 20.88 68.77
N GLU A 452 18.09 21.02 69.70
CA GLU A 452 17.99 20.62 71.12
C GLU A 452 16.93 21.39 71.92
N MET A 453 16.41 22.51 71.38
CA MET A 453 15.28 23.28 71.93
C MET A 453 13.97 23.07 71.15
N GLN A 454 13.94 22.18 70.15
CA GLN A 454 12.70 21.83 69.46
C GLN A 454 11.91 20.84 70.32
N PHE A 455 10.90 21.35 71.02
CA PHE A 455 9.96 20.52 71.76
C PHE A 455 9.08 19.74 70.76
N GLU A 456 9.28 18.42 70.68
CA GLU A 456 8.36 17.51 70.00
C GLU A 456 7.04 17.47 70.77
N SER A 457 6.05 18.26 70.32
CA SER A 457 4.68 18.22 70.83
C SER A 457 3.86 17.20 70.06
N SER A 458 3.23 16.26 70.79
CA SER A 458 2.24 15.30 70.28
C SER A 458 0.98 16.00 69.73
N GLY A 459 0.78 17.28 70.09
CA GLY A 459 -0.45 18.03 69.83
C GLY A 459 -1.54 17.75 70.88
N ASN A 460 -1.39 16.71 71.69
CA ASN A 460 -2.14 16.52 72.93
C ASN A 460 -1.34 17.11 74.11
N LEU A 461 -1.73 18.32 74.53
CA LEU A 461 -1.15 19.03 75.67
C LEU A 461 -1.04 18.18 76.95
N THR A 462 -1.93 17.21 77.13
CA THR A 462 -1.95 16.30 78.30
C THR A 462 -0.81 15.30 78.26
N GLU A 463 -0.56 14.68 77.09
CA GLU A 463 0.55 13.74 76.87
C GLU A 463 1.89 14.46 76.91
N ASP A 464 1.95 15.68 76.36
CA ASP A 464 3.14 16.53 76.38
C ASP A 464 3.49 16.92 77.83
N MET A 465 2.50 17.34 78.62
CA MET A 465 2.69 17.61 80.05
C MET A 465 3.11 16.37 80.83
N GLU A 466 2.50 15.20 80.59
CA GLU A 466 2.88 13.97 81.27
C GLU A 466 4.33 13.57 80.92
N SER A 467 4.69 13.61 79.64
CA SER A 467 6.05 13.32 79.16
C SER A 467 7.08 14.28 79.75
N GLN A 468 6.75 15.58 79.84
CA GLN A 468 7.63 16.58 80.43
C GLN A 468 7.72 16.45 81.97
N LEU A 469 6.65 16.00 82.65
CA LEU A 469 6.68 15.66 84.08
C LEU A 469 7.50 14.39 84.36
N GLN A 470 7.43 13.37 83.50
CA GLN A 470 8.28 12.19 83.57
C GLN A 470 9.76 12.56 83.35
N ALA A 471 10.07 13.34 82.31
CA ALA A 471 11.43 13.83 82.04
C ALA A 471 11.99 14.70 83.18
N ASN A 472 11.17 15.56 83.78
CA ASN A 472 11.57 16.33 84.96
C ASN A 472 11.75 15.44 86.21
N SER A 473 10.96 14.39 86.37
CA SER A 473 11.12 13.43 87.48
C SER A 473 12.46 12.68 87.36
N ILE A 474 12.81 12.21 86.15
CA ILE A 474 14.11 11.58 85.87
C ILE A 474 15.25 12.58 86.13
N ARG A 475 15.11 13.84 85.69
CA ARG A 475 16.11 14.89 85.95
C ARG A 475 16.28 15.17 87.45
N ILE A 476 15.19 15.18 88.22
CA ILE A 476 15.21 15.32 89.68
C ILE A 476 15.91 14.12 90.34
N GLU A 477 15.61 12.88 89.92
CA GLU A 477 16.32 11.69 90.41
C GLU A 477 17.83 11.74 90.13
N VAL A 478 18.23 12.18 88.93
CA VAL A 478 19.65 12.35 88.57
C VAL A 478 20.31 13.39 89.49
N LEU A 479 19.70 14.57 89.65
CA LEU A 479 20.21 15.62 90.54
C LEU A 479 20.23 15.20 92.02
N GLN A 480 19.30 14.36 92.48
CA GLN A 480 19.32 13.78 93.82
C GLN A 480 20.43 12.73 93.98
N ARG A 481 20.66 11.90 92.95
CA ARG A 481 21.76 10.92 92.91
C ARG A 481 23.13 11.59 92.87
N GLU A 482 23.25 12.70 92.14
CA GLU A 482 24.45 13.54 92.11
C GLU A 482 24.65 14.28 93.43
N ASN A 483 23.61 14.89 94.02
CA ASN A 483 23.71 15.51 95.34
C ASN A 483 24.10 14.51 96.43
N THR A 484 23.52 13.30 96.47
CA THR A 484 23.91 12.27 97.45
C THR A 484 25.34 11.74 97.20
N GLN A 485 25.82 11.71 95.95
CA GLN A 485 27.25 11.47 95.67
C GLN A 485 28.14 12.62 96.15
N LEU A 486 27.75 13.88 95.91
CA LEU A 486 28.48 15.07 96.36
C LEU A 486 28.53 15.14 97.89
N GLU A 487 27.43 14.87 98.58
CA GLU A 487 27.37 14.77 100.05
C GLU A 487 28.26 13.65 100.57
N ALA A 488 28.24 12.46 99.94
CA ALA A 488 29.11 11.35 100.31
C ALA A 488 30.61 11.63 100.04
N LEU A 489 30.94 12.38 98.98
CA LEU A 489 32.29 12.86 98.72
C LEU A 489 32.71 13.94 99.73
N LEU A 490 31.83 14.89 100.06
CA LEU A 490 32.08 15.96 101.00
C LEU A 490 32.21 15.43 102.44
N ALA A 491 31.48 14.37 102.79
CA ALA A 491 31.66 13.60 104.02
C ALA A 491 33.02 12.86 104.06
N LYS A 492 33.45 12.24 102.95
CA LYS A 492 34.79 11.64 102.85
C LYS A 492 35.91 12.68 102.97
N VAL A 493 35.72 13.87 102.38
CA VAL A 493 36.66 15.01 102.51
C VAL A 493 36.73 15.49 103.96
N LYS A 494 35.59 15.64 104.66
CA LYS A 494 35.56 15.97 106.10
C LYS A 494 36.30 14.93 106.93
N ALA A 495 36.00 13.64 106.74
CA ALA A 495 36.69 12.56 107.45
C ALA A 495 38.20 12.53 107.18
N ALA A 496 38.64 12.81 105.94
CA ALA A 496 40.06 12.90 105.59
C ALA A 496 40.76 14.14 106.20
N ALA A 497 40.03 15.24 106.41
CA ALA A 497 40.53 16.41 107.16
C ALA A 497 40.66 16.12 108.66
N GLU A 498 39.65 15.49 109.26
CA GLU A 498 39.64 15.06 110.68
C GLU A 498 40.73 14.02 110.98
N GLN A 499 41.08 13.17 109.99
CA GLN A 499 42.20 12.23 110.06
C GLN A 499 43.57 12.85 109.71
N GLY A 500 43.64 14.15 109.43
CA GLY A 500 44.90 14.86 109.13
C GLY A 500 45.58 14.44 107.82
N MET A 501 44.85 13.81 106.89
CA MET A 501 45.36 13.34 105.60
C MET A 501 45.15 14.33 104.45
N LEU A 502 44.39 15.40 104.67
CA LEU A 502 44.38 16.58 103.80
C LEU A 502 45.40 17.61 104.32
N LYS A 503 46.22 18.13 103.40
CA LYS A 503 47.21 19.20 103.60
C LYS A 503 46.83 20.42 102.77
#